data_AF-A0A353ZT92-F1
#
_entry.id   AF-A0A353ZT92-F1
#
_cell.length_a   1.000
_cell.length_b   1.000
_cell.length_c   1.000
_cell.angle_alpha   90.00
_cell.angle_beta   90.00
_cell.angle_gamma   90.00
#
_symmetry.space_group_name_H-M   'P 1'
#
loop_
_entity.id
_entity.type
_entity.pdbx_description
1 polymer ?
#
loop_
_entity_poly.entity_id
_entity_poly.type
_entity_poly.pdbx_seq_one_letter_code
_entity_poly.pdbx_strand_id
1 'polypeptide(L)' 'MNVRKMLTVAEVLHTEDHPQRTCIGCRKKGARSELLRLVAEGSGSTAVLVDERRRMAGRGAWLHPSEACLA' A
#
# COMPACT_ATOMS: atom_id res chain seq x y z
N MET A 1 34.33 -29.71 8.57
CA MET A 1 33.68 -28.46 9.04
C MET A 1 33.29 -27.66 7.81
N ASN A 2 32.15 -26.97 7.89
CA ASN A 2 31.49 -26.13 6.87
C ASN A 2 30.27 -26.78 6.24
N VAL A 3 29.22 -26.81 7.06
CA VAL A 3 27.82 -26.93 6.69
C VAL A 3 27.50 -25.94 5.55
N ARG A 4 27.29 -26.47 4.35
CA ARG A 4 26.62 -25.75 3.26
C ARG A 4 25.19 -25.52 3.70
N LYS A 5 24.94 -24.43 4.43
CA LYS A 5 23.60 -24.02 4.83
C LYS A 5 22.86 -23.65 3.55
N MET A 6 21.86 -24.44 3.22
CA MET A 6 20.82 -24.08 2.26
C MET A 6 20.24 -22.74 2.71
N LEU A 7 20.65 -21.63 2.10
CA LEU A 7 19.85 -20.42 2.15
C LEU A 7 18.72 -20.63 1.14
N THR A 8 17.51 -20.68 1.66
CA THR A 8 16.29 -20.75 0.87
C THR A 8 16.22 -19.51 -0.02
N VAL A 9 15.70 -19.66 -1.24
CA VAL A 9 15.49 -18.58 -2.22
C VAL A 9 14.60 -17.43 -1.67
N ALA A 10 14.02 -17.59 -0.47
CA ALA A 10 13.13 -16.64 0.18
C ALA A 10 13.80 -15.34 0.68
N GLU A 11 15.14 -15.30 0.85
CA GLU A 11 15.84 -14.14 1.43
C GLU A 11 16.65 -13.32 0.41
N VAL A 12 16.60 -13.65 -0.89
CA VAL A 12 17.29 -12.88 -1.94
C VAL A 12 16.50 -11.60 -2.23
N LEU A 13 16.68 -10.63 -1.33
CA LEU A 13 16.64 -9.18 -1.54
C LEU A 13 15.93 -8.74 -2.83
N HIS A 14 14.61 -8.84 -2.83
CA HIS A 14 13.88 -7.99 -3.75
C HIS A 14 14.04 -6.54 -3.26
N THR A 15 15.02 -5.82 -3.80
CA THR A 15 14.88 -4.36 -3.94
C THR A 15 13.85 -4.16 -5.03
N GLU A 16 12.61 -4.55 -4.76
CA GLU A 16 11.52 -4.14 -5.61
C GLU A 16 11.43 -2.64 -5.41
N ASP A 17 11.79 -1.88 -6.45
CA ASP A 17 11.55 -0.44 -6.53
C ASP A 17 10.04 -0.19 -6.71
N HIS A 18 9.24 -0.81 -5.83
CA HIS A 18 7.82 -0.66 -5.78
C HIS A 18 7.51 0.77 -5.34
N PRO A 19 6.66 1.49 -6.08
CA PRO A 19 6.31 2.85 -5.73
C PRO A 19 5.81 2.92 -4.29
N GLN A 20 6.59 3.57 -3.43
CA GLN A 20 6.25 3.78 -2.03
C GLN A 20 5.17 4.85 -1.92
N ARG A 21 4.22 4.65 -1.02
CA ARG A 21 3.15 5.61 -0.73
C ARG A 21 3.04 5.83 0.76
N THR A 22 2.56 7.00 1.14
CA THR A 22 2.38 7.37 2.55
C THR A 22 0.94 7.13 2.95
N CYS A 23 0.73 6.34 3.98
CA CYS A 23 -0.59 6.16 4.57
C CYS A 23 -1.09 7.49 5.16
N ILE A 24 -2.33 7.89 4.86
CA ILE A 24 -2.91 9.13 5.40
C ILE A 24 -3.24 9.04 6.89
N GLY A 25 -3.55 7.86 7.42
CA GLY A 25 -3.85 7.65 8.84
C GLY A 25 -2.59 7.64 9.71
N CYS A 26 -1.71 6.67 9.52
CA CYS A 26 -0.52 6.51 10.37
C CYS A 26 0.74 7.25 9.89
N ARG A 27 0.71 7.89 8.71
CA ARG A 27 1.84 8.65 8.10
C ARG A 27 3.10 7.83 7.77
N LYS A 28 3.07 6.51 7.96
CA LYS A 28 4.16 5.60 7.57
C LYS A 28 4.13 5.32 6.05
N LYS A 29 5.30 5.04 5.48
CA LYS A 29 5.43 4.56 4.09
C LYS A 29 5.12 3.07 4.02
N GLY A 30 4.56 2.63 2.89
CA GLY A 30 4.35 1.22 2.55
C GLY A 30 4.38 1.03 1.03
N ALA A 31 4.54 -0.21 0.59
CA ALA A 31 4.48 -0.51 -0.84
C ALA A 31 3.05 -0.27 -1.37
N ARG A 32 2.92 0.17 -2.61
CA ARG A 32 1.61 0.36 -3.27
C ARG A 32 0.70 -0.88 -3.18
N SER A 33 1.29 -2.08 -3.16
CA SER A 33 0.58 -3.36 -3.03
C SER A 33 -0.02 -3.59 -1.64
N GLU A 34 0.59 -3.03 -0.59
CA GLU A 34 0.20 -3.19 0.81
C GLU A 34 -0.85 -2.15 1.26
N LEU A 35 -1.11 -1.15 0.42
CA LEU A 35 -1.99 -0.02 0.70
C LEU A 35 -3.26 -0.07 -0.15
N LEU A 36 -4.39 0.26 0.47
CA LEU A 36 -5.65 0.54 -0.19
C LEU A 36 -5.58 1.93 -0.84
N ARG A 37 -6.09 2.03 -2.08
CA ARG A 37 -6.33 3.34 -2.72
C ARG A 37 -7.77 3.74 -2.49
N LEU A 38 -7.95 4.92 -1.94
CA LEU A 38 -9.24 5.57 -1.75
C LEU A 38 -9.36 6.73 -2.73
N VAL A 39 -10.54 6.96 -3.29
CA VAL A 39 -10.81 8.07 -4.21
C VAL A 39 -12.06 8.81 -3.80
N ALA A 40 -11.99 10.14 -3.71
CA ALA A 40 -13.15 10.97 -3.42
C ALA A 40 -14.15 10.91 -4.58
N GLU A 41 -15.43 10.72 -4.27
CA GLU A 41 -16.50 10.74 -5.25
C GLU A 41 -16.80 12.20 -5.67
N GLY A 42 -16.36 12.59 -6.88
CA GLY A 42 -16.83 13.81 -7.59
C GLY A 42 -16.82 15.13 -6.80
N SER A 43 -17.44 16.16 -7.39
CA SER A 43 -17.67 17.45 -6.71
C SER A 43 -19.05 17.43 -6.04
N GLY A 44 -19.08 17.62 -4.72
CA GLY A 44 -20.32 17.74 -3.94
C GLY A 44 -20.73 16.49 -3.17
N SER A 45 -20.01 15.38 -3.31
CA SER A 45 -20.19 14.19 -2.45
C SER A 45 -19.10 14.13 -1.38
N THR A 46 -19.49 13.64 -0.21
CA THR A 46 -18.57 13.28 0.89
C THR A 46 -18.17 11.81 0.84
N ALA A 47 -18.70 11.04 -0.12
CA ALA A 47 -18.40 9.64 -0.25
C ALA A 47 -16.97 9.41 -0.75
N VAL A 48 -16.41 8.28 -0.31
CA VAL A 48 -15.09 7.80 -0.70
C VAL A 48 -15.24 6.37 -1.21
N LEU A 49 -14.66 6.11 -2.38
CA LEU A 49 -14.69 4.81 -3.03
C LEU A 49 -13.37 4.07 -2.81
N VAL A 50 -13.44 2.75 -2.59
CA VAL A 50 -12.27 1.87 -2.60
C VAL A 50 -11.92 1.56 -4.06
N ASP A 51 -10.76 2.00 -4.51
CA ASP A 51 -10.25 1.73 -5.85
C ASP A 51 -9.29 0.53 -5.83
N GLU A 52 -9.88 -0.66 -5.78
CA GLU A 52 -9.16 -1.94 -5.74
C GLU A 52 -8.19 -2.11 -6.91
N ARG A 53 -8.60 -1.64 -8.09
CA ARG A 53 -7.81 -1.72 -9.33
C ARG A 53 -6.81 -0.58 -9.48
N ARG A 54 -6.84 0.42 -8.59
CA ARG A 54 -5.94 1.56 -8.54
C ARG A 54 -5.88 2.34 -9.86
N ARG A 55 -7.03 2.53 -10.51
CA ARG A 55 -7.18 3.18 -11.84
C ARG A 55 -8.31 4.22 -11.92
N MET A 56 -9.05 4.47 -10.84
CA MET A 56 -10.14 5.45 -10.85
C MET A 56 -9.60 6.89 -10.97
N ALA A 57 -10.27 7.72 -11.74
CA ALA A 57 -9.95 9.15 -11.86
C ALA A 57 -10.40 9.92 -10.61
N GLY A 58 -9.75 11.06 -10.33
CA GLY A 58 -10.10 11.93 -9.21
C GLY A 58 -9.02 12.02 -8.12
N ARG A 59 -9.36 12.70 -7.01
CA ARG A 59 -8.46 12.88 -5.87
C ARG A 59 -8.33 11.57 -5.09
N GLY A 60 -7.11 11.04 -5.04
CA GLY A 60 -6.83 9.76 -4.38
C GLY A 60 -5.97 9.89 -3.13
N ALA A 61 -6.14 8.96 -2.20
CA ALA A 61 -5.36 8.79 -1.00
C ALA A 61 -4.96 7.32 -0.79
N TRP A 62 -3.97 7.08 0.06
CA TRP A 62 -3.46 5.75 0.39
C TRP A 62 -3.66 5.44 1.87
N LEU A 63 -4.13 4.24 2.19
CA LEU A 63 -4.44 3.81 3.56
C LEU A 63 -3.93 2.39 3.79
N HIS A 64 -3.32 2.11 4.94
CA HIS A 64 -3.12 0.72 5.32
C HIS A 64 -4.48 0.07 5.61
N PRO A 65 -4.67 -1.22 5.28
CA PRO A 65 -5.88 -1.97 5.62
C PRO A 65 -5.88 -2.33 7.11
N SER A 66 -5.89 -1.32 7.98
CA SER A 66 -6.00 -1.49 9.43
C SER A 66 -6.96 -0.46 10.01
N GLU A 67 -7.76 -0.90 10.99
CA GLU A 67 -8.70 -0.04 11.69
C GLU A 67 -8.01 1.15 12.34
N ALA A 68 -6.79 0.96 12.88
CA ALA A 68 -6.00 2.05 13.45
C ALA A 68 -5.61 3.15 12.45
N CYS A 69 -5.60 2.86 11.14
CA CYS A 69 -5.40 3.89 10.12
C CYS A 69 -6.71 4.53 9.66
N LEU A 70 -7.84 3.88 9.89
CA LEU A 70 -9.17 4.37 9.51
C LEU A 70 -9.85 5.18 10.62
N ALA A 71 -9.47 4.93 11.88
CA ALA A 71 -10.04 5.51 13.09
C ALA A 71 -9.86 7.04 13.22
#